data_AF-A0A8K0KUH8-F1
#
_entry.id   AF-A0A8K0KUH8-F1
#
_cell.length_a   1.000
_cell.length_b   1.000
_cell.length_c   1.000
_cell.angle_alpha   90.00
_cell.angle_beta   90.00
_cell.angle_gamma   90.00
#
_symmetry.space_group_name_H-M   'P 1'
#
loop_
_entity.id
_entity.type
_entity.pdbx_description
1 polymer ?
#
loop_
_entity_poly.entity_id
_entity_poly.type
_entity_poly.pdbx_seq_one_letter_code
_entity_poly.pdbx_strand_id
1 'polypeptide(L)'
;MRVLPAPSLPAFPLVPKVLVPALVISIIAFSITISMASIFARKLNYEIDGTQELLASGVSNIFGSFFMCLPFAASLSRSLIQEDVGGKTQIASIISCLFLLLVLLWIGPFFEPLPNCVLAGIVLVSLKGMFVQIKDVFSIWHRSKMDGLVWLLTFFGVVVIDIDIGLAIGIALSILTVVMLGQKVKIFVFGNIPGTDIYLDVSRYKAVSS
;
A
#
# COMPACT_ATOMS: atom_id res chain seq x y z
N MET A 1 9.35 -1.19 -36.44
CA MET A 1 10.21 -0.80 -35.32
C MET A 1 9.39 0.13 -34.43
N ARG A 2 8.85 -0.35 -33.30
CA ARG A 2 8.09 0.53 -32.40
C ARG A 2 9.09 1.51 -31.78
N VAL A 3 8.97 2.77 -32.15
CA VAL A 3 9.77 3.87 -31.62
C VAL A 3 9.26 4.17 -30.21
N LEU A 4 10.15 4.59 -29.31
CA LEU A 4 9.77 5.14 -28.02
C LEU A 4 8.64 6.18 -28.20
N PRO A 5 7.61 6.19 -27.33
CA PRO A 5 6.55 7.19 -27.44
C PRO A 5 7.19 8.58 -27.38
N ALA A 6 6.86 9.42 -28.36
CA ALA A 6 7.31 10.80 -28.35
C ALA A 6 6.70 11.51 -27.13
N PRO A 7 7.45 12.43 -26.49
CA PRO A 7 6.93 13.18 -25.36
C PRO A 7 5.69 13.98 -25.81
N SER A 8 4.56 13.70 -25.17
CA SER A 8 3.26 14.33 -25.40
C SER A 8 2.81 15.07 -24.15
N LEU A 9 2.26 16.28 -24.31
CA LEU A 9 1.70 17.00 -23.17
C LEU A 9 0.43 16.31 -22.66
N PRO A 10 0.24 16.17 -21.34
CA PRO A 10 -1.01 15.67 -20.78
C PRO A 10 -2.16 16.62 -21.11
N ALA A 11 -3.34 16.06 -21.37
CA ALA A 11 -4.51 16.83 -21.75
C ALA A 11 -5.08 17.61 -20.55
N PHE A 12 -4.56 18.81 -20.31
CA PHE A 12 -4.99 19.71 -19.23
C PHE A 12 -6.52 19.95 -19.15
N PRO A 13 -7.29 20.00 -20.26
CA PRO A 13 -8.75 20.15 -20.19
C PRO A 13 -9.48 19.01 -19.47
N LEU A 14 -8.87 17.83 -19.35
CA LEU A 14 -9.46 16.69 -18.63
C LEU A 14 -9.21 16.73 -17.13
N VAL A 15 -8.27 17.55 -16.65
CA VAL A 15 -7.87 17.61 -15.24
C VAL A 15 -9.06 17.77 -14.29
N PRO A 16 -10.03 18.67 -14.52
CA PRO A 16 -11.18 18.81 -13.62
C PRO A 16 -12.04 17.55 -13.49
N LYS A 17 -12.10 16.72 -14.54
CA LYS A 17 -12.90 15.48 -14.54
C LYS A 17 -12.20 14.34 -13.82
N VAL A 18 -10.87 14.33 -13.81
CA VAL A 18 -10.07 13.23 -13.22
C VAL A 18 -9.44 13.61 -11.88
N LEU A 19 -9.61 14.84 -11.40
CA LEU A 19 -8.94 15.34 -10.20
C LEU A 19 -9.25 14.49 -8.95
N VAL A 20 -10.53 14.18 -8.72
CA VAL A 20 -10.97 13.39 -7.57
C VAL A 20 -10.40 11.96 -7.62
N PRO A 21 -10.61 11.17 -8.70
CA PRO A 21 -10.03 9.82 -8.75
C PRO A 21 -8.50 9.83 -8.78
N ALA A 22 -7.85 10.84 -9.38
CA ALA A 22 -6.40 10.97 -9.37
C ALA A 22 -5.84 11.23 -7.95
N LEU A 23 -6.52 12.05 -7.13
CA LEU A 23 -6.14 12.25 -5.73
C LEU A 23 -6.25 10.94 -4.94
N VAL A 24 -7.33 10.21 -5.13
CA VAL A 24 -7.56 8.90 -4.50
C VAL A 24 -6.45 7.91 -4.86
N ILE A 25 -6.15 7.76 -6.16
CA ILE A 25 -5.09 6.88 -6.65
C ILE A 25 -3.73 7.32 -6.11
N SER A 26 -3.45 8.62 -6.05
CA SER A 26 -2.19 9.16 -5.51
C SER A 26 -1.99 8.80 -4.04
N ILE A 27 -3.04 8.95 -3.21
CA ILE A 27 -3.00 8.57 -1.79
C ILE A 27 -2.73 7.08 -1.65
N ILE A 28 -3.41 6.23 -2.42
CA ILE A 28 -3.20 4.77 -2.38
C ILE A 28 -1.79 4.41 -2.85
N ALA A 29 -1.34 4.95 -3.98
CA ALA A 29 -0.03 4.66 -4.55
C ALA A 29 1.10 5.05 -3.60
N PHE A 30 1.00 6.22 -2.98
CA PHE A 30 1.95 6.66 -1.96
C PHE A 30 1.87 5.80 -0.70
N SER A 31 0.67 5.47 -0.22
CA SER A 31 0.47 4.58 0.95
C SER A 31 1.11 3.21 0.76
N ILE A 32 0.96 2.61 -0.43
CA ILE A 32 1.61 1.33 -0.77
C ILE A 32 3.13 1.50 -0.76
N THR A 33 3.62 2.58 -1.36
CA THR A 33 5.06 2.86 -1.48
C THR A 33 5.71 3.06 -0.10
N ILE A 34 5.14 3.90 0.76
CA ILE A 34 5.69 4.17 2.10
C ILE A 34 5.53 2.96 3.03
N SER A 35 4.44 2.18 2.90
CA SER A 35 4.23 0.95 3.66
C SER A 35 5.28 -0.09 3.31
N MET A 36 5.53 -0.29 2.01
CA MET A 36 6.57 -1.18 1.53
C MET A 36 7.96 -0.71 1.95
N ALA A 37 8.27 0.58 1.78
CA ALA A 37 9.54 1.13 2.22
C ALA A 37 9.75 0.86 3.71
N SER A 38 8.74 1.11 4.55
CA SER A 38 8.79 0.85 6.00
C SER A 38 9.07 -0.62 6.36
N ILE A 39 8.56 -1.58 5.57
CA ILE A 39 8.87 -3.01 5.75
C ILE A 39 10.38 -3.25 5.54
N PHE A 40 10.96 -2.70 4.47
CA PHE A 40 12.38 -2.86 4.17
C PHE A 40 13.28 -2.08 5.14
N ALA A 41 12.90 -0.88 5.58
CA ALA A 41 13.62 -0.15 6.62
C ALA A 41 13.75 -0.93 7.92
N ARG A 42 12.65 -1.55 8.36
CA ARG A 42 12.67 -2.40 9.55
C ARG A 42 13.49 -3.67 9.33
N LYS A 43 13.38 -4.30 8.16
CA LYS A 43 14.10 -5.54 7.83
C LYS A 43 15.62 -5.30 7.73
N LEU A 44 16.03 -4.20 7.10
CA LEU A 44 17.42 -3.90 6.77
C LEU A 44 18.04 -2.85 7.71
N ASN A 45 17.32 -2.42 8.75
CA ASN A 45 17.75 -1.45 9.77
C ASN A 45 18.29 -0.14 9.19
N TYR A 46 17.48 0.54 8.37
CA TYR A 46 17.77 1.89 7.89
C TYR A 46 16.57 2.83 8.11
N GLU A 47 16.81 4.14 8.07
CA GLU A 47 15.77 5.15 8.23
C GLU A 47 15.18 5.61 6.89
N ILE A 48 13.91 5.97 6.89
CA ILE A 48 13.20 6.47 5.71
C ILE A 48 12.65 7.86 6.00
N ASP A 49 12.85 8.76 5.04
CA ASP A 49 12.16 10.05 4.99
C ASP A 49 10.93 9.95 4.07
N GLY A 50 9.74 10.02 4.66
CA GLY A 50 8.48 9.99 3.92
C GLY A 50 8.28 11.19 2.99
N THR A 51 8.86 12.35 3.31
CA THR A 51 8.78 13.55 2.46
C THR A 51 9.57 13.33 1.18
N GLN A 52 10.76 12.74 1.30
CA GLN A 52 11.60 12.40 0.16
C GLN A 52 10.95 11.35 -0.73
N GLU A 53 10.34 10.31 -0.16
CA GLU A 53 9.59 9.29 -0.93
C GLU A 53 8.39 9.89 -1.66
N LEU A 54 7.67 10.84 -1.03
CA LEU A 54 6.53 11.52 -1.65
C LEU A 54 6.98 12.36 -2.85
N LEU A 55 8.04 13.15 -2.68
CA LEU A 55 8.62 13.95 -3.76
C LEU A 55 9.15 13.07 -4.89
N ALA A 56 9.89 12.01 -4.57
CA ALA A 56 10.42 11.08 -5.56
C ALA A 56 9.29 10.42 -6.38
N SER A 57 8.24 9.94 -5.71
CA SER A 57 7.08 9.34 -6.37
C SER A 57 6.33 10.34 -7.25
N GLY A 58 6.10 11.56 -6.73
CA GLY A 58 5.40 12.63 -7.45
C GLY A 58 6.14 13.07 -8.71
N VAL A 59 7.44 13.39 -8.60
CA VAL A 59 8.28 13.79 -9.74
C VAL A 59 8.35 12.66 -10.76
N SER A 60 8.50 11.41 -10.33
CA SER A 60 8.59 10.28 -11.26
C SER A 60 7.28 10.03 -12.03
N ASN A 61 6.13 10.19 -11.38
CA ASN A 61 4.82 10.08 -12.05
C ASN A 61 4.54 11.28 -12.98
N ILE A 62 4.94 12.50 -12.59
CA ILE A 62 4.85 13.68 -13.46
C ILE A 62 5.71 13.47 -14.71
N PHE A 63 6.96 13.04 -14.55
CA PHE A 63 7.83 12.74 -15.68
C PHE A 63 7.24 11.64 -16.58
N GLY A 64 6.70 10.57 -16.00
CA GLY A 64 6.02 9.50 -16.74
C GLY A 64 4.80 9.97 -17.54
N SER A 65 4.07 10.98 -17.04
CA SER A 65 2.87 11.49 -17.72
C SER A 65 3.14 12.03 -19.13
N PHE A 66 4.35 12.53 -19.40
CA PHE A 66 4.76 12.99 -20.72
C PHE A 66 4.95 11.85 -21.73
N PHE A 67 5.11 10.60 -21.27
CA PHE A 67 5.37 9.43 -22.10
C PHE A 67 4.18 8.46 -22.15
N MET A 68 2.97 8.94 -21.87
CA MET A 68 1.74 8.13 -21.81
C MET A 68 1.80 6.99 -20.78
N CYS A 69 2.61 7.13 -19.73
CA CYS A 69 2.66 6.15 -18.65
C CYS A 69 1.41 6.24 -17.77
N LEU A 70 0.94 5.08 -17.33
CA LEU A 70 -0.05 4.96 -16.26
C LEU A 70 0.61 5.28 -14.90
N PRO A 71 -0.18 5.78 -13.92
CA PRO A 71 0.33 5.99 -12.57
C PRO A 71 0.85 4.69 -11.99
N PHE A 72 2.01 4.75 -11.34
CA PHE A 72 2.69 3.59 -10.78
C PHE A 72 3.02 3.77 -9.30
N ALA A 73 3.17 2.64 -8.60
CA ALA A 73 3.55 2.55 -7.20
C ALA A 73 4.64 1.48 -7.01
N ALA A 74 5.18 1.38 -5.80
CA ALA A 74 6.13 0.33 -5.45
C ALA A 74 5.53 -1.08 -5.58
N SER A 75 6.38 -2.06 -5.88
CA SER A 75 5.99 -3.46 -6.11
C SER A 75 6.69 -4.39 -5.13
N LEU A 76 5.95 -4.86 -4.12
CA LEU A 76 6.48 -5.70 -3.06
C LEU A 76 7.13 -6.97 -3.61
N SER A 77 6.46 -7.67 -4.52
CA SER A 77 6.96 -8.92 -5.12
C SER A 77 8.31 -8.74 -5.81
N ARG A 78 8.49 -7.65 -6.57
CA ARG A 78 9.75 -7.40 -7.30
C ARG A 78 10.89 -7.06 -6.35
N SER A 79 10.63 -6.23 -5.34
CA SER A 79 11.67 -5.84 -4.38
C SER A 79 12.03 -6.98 -3.42
N LEU A 80 11.09 -7.85 -3.07
CA LEU A 80 11.40 -9.07 -2.31
C LEU A 80 12.36 -9.96 -3.10
N ILE A 81 12.07 -10.24 -4.37
CA ILE A 81 12.97 -11.04 -5.22
C ILE A 81 14.35 -10.38 -5.33
N GLN A 82 14.40 -9.06 -5.52
CA GLN A 82 15.65 -8.33 -5.60
C GLN A 82 16.48 -8.45 -4.31
N GLU A 83 15.83 -8.39 -3.14
CA GLU A 83 16.50 -8.51 -1.86
C GLU A 83 16.90 -9.97 -1.54
N ASP A 84 16.06 -10.95 -1.89
CA ASP A 84 16.36 -12.39 -1.73
C ASP A 84 17.59 -12.81 -2.55
N VAL A 85 17.80 -12.20 -3.71
CA VAL A 85 19.00 -12.42 -4.56
C VAL A 85 20.20 -11.57 -4.08
N GLY A 86 20.05 -10.82 -2.98
CA GLY A 86 21.12 -10.05 -2.37
C GLY A 86 21.36 -8.66 -2.96
N GLY A 87 20.38 -8.11 -3.70
CA GLY A 87 20.45 -6.77 -4.27
C GLY A 87 20.41 -5.68 -3.19
N LYS A 88 21.46 -4.84 -3.12
CA LYS A 88 21.63 -3.80 -2.08
C LYS A 88 21.51 -2.37 -2.59
N THR A 89 21.51 -2.15 -3.90
CA THR A 89 21.57 -0.81 -4.50
C THR A 89 20.50 -0.63 -5.58
N GLN A 90 20.17 0.64 -5.87
CA GLN A 90 19.21 1.00 -6.93
C GLN A 90 19.73 0.74 -8.35
N ILE A 91 21.01 0.38 -8.49
CA ILE A 91 21.62 0.02 -9.79
C ILE A 91 20.90 -1.19 -10.41
N ALA A 92 20.41 -2.12 -9.58
CA ALA A 92 19.62 -3.26 -10.06
C ALA A 92 18.34 -2.82 -10.79
N SER A 93 17.69 -1.74 -10.34
CA SER A 93 16.52 -1.15 -11.00
C SER A 93 16.88 -0.54 -12.35
N ILE A 94 18.05 0.12 -12.45
CA ILE A 94 18.55 0.69 -13.72
C ILE A 94 18.83 -0.42 -14.74
N ILE A 95 19.52 -1.47 -14.32
CA ILE A 95 19.81 -2.63 -15.19
C ILE A 95 18.50 -3.29 -15.65
N SER A 96 17.54 -3.45 -14.74
CA SER A 96 16.23 -4.02 -15.06
C SER A 96 15.46 -3.17 -16.08
N CYS A 97 15.52 -1.84 -15.96
CA CYS A 97 14.91 -0.90 -16.89
C CYS A 97 15.58 -0.98 -18.28
N LEU A 98 16.91 -1.02 -18.33
CA LEU A 98 17.65 -1.17 -19.58
C LEU A 98 17.32 -2.49 -20.28
N PHE A 99 17.24 -3.59 -19.54
CA PHE A 99 16.85 -4.89 -20.08
C PHE A 99 15.41 -4.86 -20.61
N LEU A 100 14.46 -4.29 -19.86
CA LEU A 100 13.08 -4.11 -20.32
C LEU A 100 13.02 -3.29 -21.61
N LEU A 101 13.80 -2.22 -21.72
CA LEU A 101 13.87 -1.40 -22.93
C LEU A 101 14.35 -2.22 -24.14
N LEU A 102 15.41 -3.02 -23.97
CA LEU A 102 15.92 -3.89 -25.03
C LEU A 102 14.88 -4.94 -25.46
N VAL A 103 14.21 -5.59 -24.50
CA VAL A 103 13.14 -6.56 -24.77
C VAL A 103 12.00 -5.90 -25.54
N LEU A 104 11.58 -4.69 -25.17
CA LEU A 104 10.49 -3.99 -25.86
C LEU A 104 10.87 -3.61 -27.31
N LEU A 105 12.11 -3.17 -27.55
CA LEU A 105 12.56 -2.74 -28.87
C LEU A 105 12.83 -3.89 -29.84
N TRP A 106 13.38 -5.01 -29.36
CA TRP A 106 13.76 -6.16 -30.20
C TRP A 106 12.77 -7.32 -30.16
N ILE A 107 12.26 -7.66 -28.98
CA ILE A 107 11.38 -8.83 -28.78
C ILE A 107 9.90 -8.45 -28.91
N GLY A 108 9.57 -7.16 -28.81
CA GLY A 108 8.19 -6.64 -28.95
C GLY A 108 7.34 -7.28 -30.07
N PRO A 109 7.84 -7.44 -31.31
CA PRO A 109 7.08 -8.07 -32.39
C PRO A 109 6.73 -9.55 -32.15
N PHE A 110 7.53 -10.28 -31.37
CA PHE A 110 7.24 -11.68 -31.05
C PHE A 110 6.08 -11.84 -30.06
N PHE A 111 5.69 -10.76 -29.37
CA PHE A 111 4.52 -10.74 -28.49
C PHE A 111 3.23 -10.33 -29.21
N GLU A 112 3.27 -9.99 -30.50
CA GLU A 112 2.05 -9.67 -31.27
C GLU A 112 1.06 -10.84 -31.41
N PRO A 113 1.48 -12.10 -31.66
CA PRO A 113 0.55 -13.23 -31.75
C PRO A 113 0.15 -13.81 -30.38
N LEU A 114 0.50 -13.17 -29.26
CA LEU A 114 0.27 -13.74 -27.93
C LEU A 114 -1.25 -13.79 -27.62
N PRO A 115 -1.82 -14.97 -27.32
CA PRO A 115 -3.24 -15.05 -26.99
C PRO A 115 -3.57 -14.33 -25.68
N ASN A 116 -4.72 -13.66 -25.64
CA ASN A 116 -5.25 -13.00 -24.43
C ASN A 116 -5.35 -13.96 -23.23
N CYS A 117 -5.54 -15.26 -23.47
CA CYS A 117 -5.58 -16.29 -22.43
C CYS A 117 -4.26 -16.39 -21.64
N VAL A 118 -3.12 -16.21 -22.29
CA VAL A 118 -1.80 -16.24 -21.64
C VAL A 118 -1.65 -15.02 -20.73
N LEU A 119 -2.05 -13.84 -21.23
CA LEU A 119 -2.05 -12.60 -20.46
C LEU A 119 -2.94 -12.70 -19.21
N ALA A 120 -4.15 -13.25 -19.35
CA ALA A 120 -5.06 -13.50 -18.24
C ALA A 120 -4.45 -14.48 -17.22
N GLY A 121 -3.77 -15.53 -17.67
CA GLY A 121 -3.05 -16.46 -16.80
C GLY A 121 -1.95 -15.77 -15.98
N ILE A 122 -1.17 -14.89 -16.59
CA ILE A 122 -0.14 -14.09 -15.90
C ILE A 122 -0.76 -13.19 -14.83
N VAL A 123 -1.87 -12.52 -15.15
CA VAL A 123 -2.60 -11.67 -14.19
C VAL A 123 -3.11 -12.51 -13.01
N LEU A 124 -3.73 -13.67 -13.25
CA LEU A 124 -4.20 -14.55 -12.18
C LEU A 124 -3.08 -15.02 -11.24
N VAL A 125 -1.91 -15.39 -11.80
CA VAL A 125 -0.75 -15.78 -11.01
C VAL A 125 -0.22 -14.59 -10.19
N SER A 126 -0.18 -13.40 -10.78
CA SER A 126 0.24 -12.18 -10.08
C SER A 126 -0.70 -11.83 -8.91
N LEU A 127 -2.00 -12.11 -9.04
CA LEU A 127 -3.00 -11.87 -7.99
C LEU A 127 -3.03 -12.94 -6.91
N LYS A 128 -2.31 -14.07 -7.08
CA LYS A 128 -2.28 -15.17 -6.10
C LYS A 128 -1.89 -14.69 -4.70
N GLY A 129 -0.91 -13.79 -4.59
CA GLY A 129 -0.50 -13.22 -3.29
C GLY A 129 -1.61 -12.44 -2.60
N MET A 130 -2.41 -11.70 -3.37
CA MET A 130 -3.57 -10.95 -2.85
C MET A 130 -4.69 -11.89 -2.40
N PHE A 131 -4.97 -12.97 -3.16
CA PHE A 131 -5.98 -13.95 -2.75
C PHE A 131 -5.63 -14.68 -1.45
N VAL A 132 -4.34 -14.87 -1.16
CA VAL A 132 -3.90 -15.47 0.12
C VAL A 132 -4.23 -14.57 1.30
N GLN A 133 -4.15 -13.24 1.14
CA GLN A 133 -4.46 -12.25 2.19
C GLN A 133 -5.93 -12.27 2.64
N ILE A 134 -6.85 -12.83 1.84
CA ILE A 134 -8.26 -13.00 2.27
C ILE A 134 -8.35 -13.87 3.53
N LYS A 135 -7.39 -14.77 3.76
CA LYS A 135 -7.34 -15.57 4.99
C LYS A 135 -7.02 -14.75 6.23
N ASP A 136 -6.37 -13.60 6.09
CA ASP A 136 -6.00 -12.73 7.21
C ASP A 136 -7.23 -12.13 7.89
N VAL A 137 -8.37 -12.06 7.19
CA VAL A 137 -9.65 -11.58 7.71
C VAL A 137 -10.09 -12.35 8.94
N PHE A 138 -9.90 -13.67 8.95
CA PHE A 138 -10.25 -14.51 10.11
C PHE A 138 -9.38 -14.16 11.32
N SER A 139 -8.10 -13.89 11.09
CA SER A 139 -7.17 -13.45 12.14
C SER A 139 -7.53 -12.06 12.68
N ILE A 140 -7.85 -11.13 11.78
CA ILE A 140 -8.28 -9.76 12.13
C ILE A 140 -9.58 -9.81 12.96
N TRP A 141 -10.57 -10.58 12.52
CA TRP A 141 -11.85 -10.73 13.20
C TRP A 141 -11.71 -11.30 14.61
N HIS A 142 -10.76 -12.23 14.80
CA HIS A 142 -10.49 -12.81 16.12
C HIS A 142 -9.81 -11.82 17.07
N ARG A 143 -8.99 -10.90 16.55
CA ARG A 143 -8.34 -9.83 17.34
C ARG A 143 -9.28 -8.68 17.65
N SER A 144 -10.02 -8.20 16.66
CA SER A 144 -10.89 -7.03 16.75
C SER A 144 -12.06 -7.17 15.81
N LYS A 145 -13.26 -7.34 16.39
CA LYS A 145 -14.51 -7.43 15.62
C LYS A 145 -14.79 -6.13 14.85
N MET A 146 -14.38 -4.97 15.39
CA MET A 146 -14.57 -3.70 14.70
C MET A 146 -13.71 -3.59 13.45
N ASP A 147 -12.42 -3.93 13.53
CA ASP A 147 -11.52 -3.87 12.38
C ASP A 147 -11.91 -4.89 11.30
N GLY A 148 -12.38 -6.08 11.72
CA GLY A 148 -12.92 -7.08 10.80
C GLY A 148 -14.19 -6.60 10.06
N LEU A 149 -15.04 -5.81 10.72
CA LEU A 149 -16.23 -5.24 10.11
C LEU A 149 -15.88 -4.12 9.12
N VAL A 150 -14.92 -3.26 9.45
CA VAL A 150 -14.39 -2.24 8.52
C VAL A 150 -13.83 -2.92 7.27
N TRP A 151 -13.06 -4.00 7.44
CA TRP A 151 -12.52 -4.78 6.31
C TRP A 151 -13.63 -5.32 5.41
N LEU A 152 -14.64 -5.99 5.98
CA LEU A 152 -15.74 -6.58 5.21
C LEU A 152 -16.53 -5.52 4.45
N LEU A 153 -16.92 -4.43 5.12
CA LEU A 153 -17.69 -3.35 4.48
C LEU A 153 -16.91 -2.69 3.36
N THR A 154 -15.61 -2.46 3.54
CA THR A 154 -14.75 -1.89 2.49
C THR A 154 -14.62 -2.85 1.31
N PHE A 155 -14.40 -4.14 1.57
CA PHE A 155 -14.30 -5.17 0.54
C PHE A 155 -15.57 -5.27 -0.30
N PHE A 156 -16.74 -5.42 0.34
CA PHE A 156 -18.00 -5.48 -0.38
C PHE A 156 -18.35 -4.16 -1.07
N GLY A 157 -18.00 -3.02 -0.47
CA GLY A 157 -18.17 -1.70 -1.09
C GLY A 157 -17.41 -1.59 -2.41
N VAL A 158 -16.15 -2.01 -2.45
CA VAL A 158 -15.32 -1.98 -3.67
C VAL A 158 -15.80 -3.00 -4.71
N VAL A 159 -16.19 -4.20 -4.29
CA VAL A 159 -16.57 -5.29 -5.21
C VAL A 159 -17.96 -5.10 -5.82
N VAL A 160 -18.92 -4.58 -5.06
CA VAL A 160 -20.34 -4.50 -5.47
C VAL A 160 -20.69 -3.14 -6.06
N ILE A 161 -20.11 -2.05 -5.53
CA ILE A 161 -20.44 -0.69 -5.96
C ILE A 161 -19.41 -0.24 -6.99
N ASP A 162 -18.26 0.24 -6.53
CA ASP A 162 -17.15 0.72 -7.34
C ASP A 162 -15.95 1.01 -6.43
N ILE A 163 -14.75 1.05 -7.00
CA ILE A 163 -13.51 1.30 -6.25
C ILE A 163 -13.50 2.68 -5.57
N ASP A 164 -14.02 3.70 -6.25
CA ASP A 164 -14.01 5.08 -5.75
C ASP A 164 -14.89 5.23 -4.49
N ILE A 165 -16.11 4.71 -4.57
CA ILE A 165 -17.10 4.78 -3.48
C ILE A 165 -16.72 3.82 -2.34
N GLY A 166 -16.30 2.60 -2.67
CA GLY A 166 -15.89 1.59 -1.70
C GLY A 166 -14.71 2.06 -0.84
N LEU A 167 -13.72 2.71 -1.45
CA LEU A 167 -12.60 3.28 -0.70
C LEU A 167 -13.05 4.45 0.20
N ALA A 168 -13.90 5.36 -0.30
CA ALA A 168 -14.40 6.48 0.50
C ALA A 168 -15.13 5.99 1.76
N ILE A 169 -15.96 4.95 1.62
CA ILE A 169 -16.63 4.29 2.74
C ILE A 169 -15.60 3.70 3.72
N GLY A 170 -14.60 2.99 3.20
CA GLY A 170 -13.55 2.39 4.02
C GLY A 170 -12.79 3.42 4.85
N ILE A 171 -12.35 4.52 4.23
CA ILE A 171 -11.65 5.61 4.93
C ILE A 171 -12.54 6.22 6.02
N ALA A 172 -13.80 6.52 5.71
CA ALA A 172 -14.74 7.08 6.69
C ALA A 172 -14.96 6.15 7.89
N LEU A 173 -15.13 4.85 7.63
CA LEU A 173 -15.31 3.83 8.69
C LEU A 173 -14.03 3.64 9.52
N SER A 174 -12.86 3.67 8.90
CA SER A 174 -11.58 3.61 9.62
C SER A 174 -11.42 4.78 10.57
N ILE A 175 -11.68 6.01 10.11
CA ILE A 175 -11.62 7.22 10.96
C ILE A 175 -12.61 7.12 12.11
N LEU A 176 -13.87 6.75 11.82
CA LEU A 176 -14.90 6.59 12.83
C LEU A 176 -14.51 5.57 13.90
N THR A 177 -13.95 4.44 13.49
CA THR A 177 -13.50 3.37 14.39
C THR A 177 -12.39 3.88 15.31
N VAL A 178 -11.39 4.59 14.77
CA VAL A 178 -10.30 5.19 15.57
C VAL A 178 -10.85 6.18 16.58
N VAL A 179 -11.80 7.04 16.19
CA VAL A 179 -12.43 8.00 17.11
C VAL A 179 -13.19 7.28 18.23
N MET A 180 -13.98 6.26 17.90
CA MET A 180 -14.72 5.48 18.90
C MET A 180 -13.79 4.73 19.86
N LEU A 181 -12.67 4.20 19.37
CA LEU A 181 -11.65 3.57 20.21
C LEU A 181 -10.96 4.60 21.12
N GLY A 182 -10.63 5.78 20.58
CA GLY A 182 -10.04 6.89 21.34
C GLY A 182 -10.96 7.41 22.45
N GLN A 183 -12.27 7.29 22.31
CA GLN A 183 -13.22 7.66 23.37
C GLN A 183 -13.32 6.63 24.50
N LYS A 184 -12.92 5.37 24.27
CA LYS A 184 -12.93 4.30 25.29
C LYS A 184 -11.60 4.23 26.07
N VAL A 185 -11.03 5.37 26.45
CA VAL A 185 -9.88 5.38 27.36
C VAL A 185 -10.35 4.90 28.73
N LYS A 186 -9.90 3.71 29.12
CA LYS A 186 -10.12 3.19 30.46
C LYS A 186 -9.26 3.99 31.43
N ILE A 187 -9.91 4.73 32.31
CA ILE A 187 -9.25 5.42 33.42
C ILE A 187 -9.01 4.35 34.49
N PHE A 188 -7.74 4.09 34.81
CA PHE A 188 -7.35 3.20 35.89
C PHE A 188 -6.93 4.02 37.10
N VAL A 189 -7.45 3.69 38.28
CA VAL A 189 -7.04 4.31 39.54
C VAL A 189 -5.89 3.49 40.09
N PHE A 190 -4.72 4.10 40.20
CA PHE A 190 -3.52 3.46 40.76
C PHE A 190 -3.48 3.69 42.27
N GLY A 191 -3.13 2.65 43.03
CA GLY A 191 -2.83 2.74 44.46
C GLY A 191 -1.41 2.23 44.74
N ASN A 192 -0.85 2.62 45.89
CA ASN A 192 0.51 2.28 46.28
C ASN A 192 0.54 0.98 47.10
N ILE A 193 1.55 0.13 46.87
CA ILE A 193 1.79 -1.04 47.71
C ILE A 193 2.64 -0.63 48.92
N PRO A 194 2.16 -0.86 50.16
CA PRO A 194 2.84 -0.39 51.36
C PRO A 194 4.30 -0.86 51.43
N GLY A 195 5.24 0.09 51.57
CA GLY A 195 6.67 -0.19 51.66
C GLY A 195 7.42 -0.26 50.32
N THR A 196 6.78 0.07 49.20
CA THR A 196 7.43 0.12 47.87
C THR A 196 6.97 1.35 47.06
N ASP A 197 7.77 1.78 46.08
CA ASP A 197 7.40 2.83 45.10
C ASP A 197 6.58 2.29 43.91
N ILE A 198 5.95 1.12 44.07
CA ILE A 198 5.20 0.46 43.00
C ILE A 198 3.71 0.83 43.10
N TYR A 199 3.19 1.41 42.02
CA TYR A 199 1.79 1.78 41.87
C TYR A 199 1.07 0.78 40.97
N LEU A 200 0.04 0.11 41.49
CA LEU A 200 -0.75 -0.89 40.76
C LEU A 200 -2.23 -0.51 40.77
N ASP A 201 -2.96 -0.98 39.77
CA ASP A 201 -4.41 -0.77 39.65
C ASP A 201 -5.15 -1.44 40.82
N VAL A 202 -5.85 -0.62 41.61
CA VAL A 202 -6.59 -1.04 42.82
C VAL A 202 -7.73 -2.01 42.48
N SER A 203 -8.27 -1.93 41.26
CA SER A 203 -9.35 -2.81 40.81
C SER A 203 -8.87 -4.23 40.46
N ARG A 204 -7.58 -4.39 40.16
CA ARG A 204 -6.99 -5.67 39.72
C ARG A 204 -6.17 -6.37 40.81
N TYR A 205 -5.64 -5.62 41.78
CA TYR A 205 -4.82 -6.15 42.87
C TYR A 205 -5.37 -5.73 44.24
N LYS A 206 -5.91 -6.70 44.99
CA LYS A 206 -6.43 -6.49 46.36
C LYS A 206 -5.38 -6.19 47.44
N ALA A 207 -4.09 -6.33 47.13
CA ALA A 207 -2.99 -6.10 48.07
C ALA A 207 -2.58 -4.62 48.18
N VAL A 208 -3.30 -3.73 47.50
CA VAL A 208 -3.01 -2.30 47.39
C VAL A 208 -3.95 -1.55 48.35
N SER A 209 -3.40 -0.80 49.30
CA SER A 209 -4.19 0.13 50.12
C SER A 209 -4.18 1.51 49.47
N SER A 210 -5.33 2.19 49.44
CA SER A 210 -5.45 3.57 48.94
C SER A 210 -4.60 4.55 49.73
#